data_AF-K6DG43-F1
#
_entry.id   AF-K6DG43-F1
#
_cell.length_a   1.000
_cell.length_b   1.000
_cell.length_c   1.000
_cell.angle_alpha   90.00
_cell.angle_beta   90.00
_cell.angle_gamma   90.00
#
_symmetry.space_group_name_H-M   'P 1'
#
loop_
_entity.id
_entity.type
_entity.pdbx_description
1 polymer ?
#
loop_
_entity_poly.entity_id
_entity_poly.type
_entity_poly.pdbx_seq_one_letter_code
_entity_poly.pdbx_strand_id
1 'polypeptide(L)' 'MARAHGHSTTKQAADVAKEAGVNRLLLTHISARYVGPLVGQLVREAQAVHANTFVAKDLYEEKIG' A
#
# COMPACT_ATOMS: atom_id res chain seq x y z
N MET A 1 13.75 5.91 -7.68
CA MET A 1 13.41 4.95 -8.76
C MET A 1 11.90 4.83 -9.04
N ALA A 2 10.98 4.79 -8.06
CA ALA A 2 9.54 4.68 -8.35
C ALA A 2 8.96 5.81 -9.23
N ARG A 3 9.20 7.07 -8.84
CA ARG A 3 8.72 8.26 -9.57
C ARG A 3 9.24 8.35 -11.01
N ALA A 4 10.44 7.82 -11.27
CA ALA A 4 11.05 7.83 -12.61
C ALA A 4 10.38 6.84 -13.58
N HIS A 5 9.67 5.84 -13.05
CA HIS A 5 8.91 4.86 -13.83
C HIS A 5 7.39 5.10 -13.73
N GLY A 6 6.96 6.29 -13.30
CA GLY A 6 5.54 6.62 -13.16
C GLY A 6 4.82 5.86 -12.03
N HIS A 7 5.55 5.31 -11.06
CA HIS A 7 4.98 4.59 -9.92
C HIS A 7 5.07 5.37 -8.61
N SER A 8 4.11 5.12 -7.73
CA SER A 8 4.10 5.62 -6.35
C SER A 8 4.88 4.69 -5.42
N THR A 9 5.46 5.28 -4.37
CA THR A 9 5.90 4.52 -3.18
C THR A 9 4.71 4.25 -2.25
N THR A 10 4.88 3.29 -1.35
CA THR A 10 3.93 2.95 -0.27
C THR A 10 3.59 4.15 0.60
N LYS A 11 4.60 4.94 0.97
CA LYS A 11 4.44 6.17 1.73
C LYS A 11 3.59 7.21 0.99
N GLN A 12 3.87 7.44 -0.29
CA GLN A 12 3.08 8.36 -1.11
C GLN A 12 1.62 7.92 -1.24
N ALA A 13 1.35 6.63 -1.41
CA ALA A 13 -0.02 6.12 -1.42
C ALA A 13 -0.73 6.34 -0.06
N ALA A 14 -0.01 6.14 1.04
CA ALA A 14 -0.52 6.38 2.39
C ALA A 14 -0.76 7.86 2.69
N ASP A 15 0.10 8.76 2.22
CA ASP A 15 -0.08 10.21 2.33
C ASP A 15 -1.37 10.64 1.62
N VAL A 16 -1.58 10.17 0.39
CA VAL A 16 -2.83 10.44 -0.37
C VAL A 16 -4.06 9.89 0.35
N ALA A 17 -4.00 8.67 0.89
CA ALA A 17 -5.10 8.08 1.64
C ALA A 17 -5.44 8.89 2.91
N LYS A 18 -4.41 9.34 3.62
CA LYS A 18 -4.57 10.20 4.80
C LYS A 18 -5.19 11.54 4.45
N GLU A 19 -4.70 12.20 3.40
CA GLU A 19 -5.22 13.48 2.92
C GLU A 19 -6.67 13.38 2.44
N ALA A 20 -7.01 12.29 1.74
CA ALA A 20 -8.36 12.02 1.26
C ALA A 20 -9.32 11.59 2.38
N GLY A 21 -8.84 11.32 3.60
CA GLY A 21 -9.67 10.91 4.73
C GLY A 21 -10.36 9.56 4.54
N VAL A 22 -9.78 8.66 3.74
CA VAL A 22 -10.38 7.34 3.52
C VAL A 22 -10.30 6.48 4.79
N ASN A 23 -11.24 5.56 4.95
CA ASN A 23 -11.24 4.66 6.10
C ASN A 23 -10.12 3.59 6.01
N ARG A 24 -9.94 3.00 4.80
CA ARG A 24 -8.99 1.90 4.54
C ARG A 24 -8.19 2.18 3.27
N LEU A 25 -6.91 1.83 3.29
CA LEU A 25 -6.03 1.78 2.11
C LEU A 25 -5.65 0.34 1.78
N LEU A 26 -5.91 -0.08 0.53
CA LEU A 26 -5.44 -1.36 -0.01
C LEU A 26 -4.33 -1.11 -1.04
N LEU A 27 -3.11 -1.45 -0.69
CA LEU A 27 -1.95 -1.39 -1.59
C LEU A 27 -1.98 -2.58 -2.56
N THR A 28 -1.83 -2.29 -3.85
CA THR A 28 -1.78 -3.29 -4.93
C THR A 28 -0.67 -2.92 -5.93
N HIS A 29 -0.54 -3.67 -7.02
CA HIS A 29 0.47 -3.46 -8.06
C HIS A 29 1.89 -3.46 -7.47
N ILE A 30 2.16 -4.45 -6.62
CA ILE A 30 3.45 -4.61 -5.95
C ILE A 30 4.45 -5.19 -6.95
N SER A 31 5.63 -4.56 -7.03
CA SER A 31 6.69 -5.07 -7.89
C SER A 31 7.18 -6.42 -7.40
N ALA A 32 7.40 -7.37 -8.33
CA ALA A 32 7.91 -8.71 -8.06
C ALA A 32 9.26 -8.75 -7.31
N ARG A 33 9.98 -7.62 -7.20
CA ARG A 33 11.17 -7.50 -6.34
C ARG A 33 10.87 -7.62 -4.84
N TYR A 34 9.63 -7.35 -4.43
CA TYR A 34 9.19 -7.48 -3.04
C TYR A 34 8.36 -8.75 -2.90
N VAL A 35 8.94 -9.76 -2.28
CA VAL A 35 8.30 -11.05 -2.02
C VAL A 35 8.44 -11.44 -0.56
N GLY A 36 7.48 -12.22 -0.07
CA GLY A 36 7.48 -12.76 1.29
C GLY A 36 7.65 -11.66 2.36
N PRO A 37 8.67 -11.74 3.22
CA PRO A 37 8.87 -10.78 4.31
C PRO A 37 9.01 -9.31 3.88
N LEU A 38 9.47 -9.07 2.65
CA LEU A 38 9.64 -7.72 2.11
C LEU A 38 8.30 -7.02 1.86
N VAL A 39 7.24 -7.75 1.55
CA VAL A 39 5.88 -7.19 1.44
C VAL A 39 5.41 -6.65 2.80
N GLY A 40 5.79 -7.33 3.89
CA GLY A 40 5.50 -6.84 5.24
C GLY A 40 6.19 -5.50 5.56
N GLN A 41 7.36 -5.23 4.99
CA GLN A 41 8.02 -3.91 5.14
C GLN A 41 7.21 -2.82 4.45
N LEU A 42 6.72 -3.07 3.24
CA LEU A 42 5.88 -2.13 2.48
C LEU A 42 4.61 -1.73 3.25
N VAL A 43 3.94 -2.70 3.87
CA VAL A 43 2.76 -2.44 4.72
C VAL A 43 3.15 -1.56 5.91
N ARG A 44 4.24 -1.88 6.62
CA ARG A 44 4.67 -1.11 7.79
C ARG A 44 5.02 0.34 7.44
N GLU A 45 5.66 0.57 6.30
CA GLU A 45 5.96 1.92 5.81
C GLU A 45 4.69 2.73 5.58
N ALA A 46 3.68 2.15 4.96
CA ALA A 46 2.40 2.81 4.74
C ALA A 46 1.61 3.00 6.04
N GLN A 47 1.60 2.00 6.92
CA GLN A 47 0.92 2.06 8.22
C GLN A 47 1.49 3.14 9.16
N ALA A 48 2.78 3.49 9.02
CA ALA A 48 3.37 4.61 9.74
C ALA A 48 2.74 5.97 9.37
N VAL A 49 2.09 6.07 8.21
CA VAL A 49 1.37 7.27 7.74
C VAL A 49 -0.14 7.12 7.86
N HIS A 50 -0.67 5.96 7.45
CA HIS A 50 -2.09 5.62 7.47
C HIS A 50 -2.28 4.22 8.06
N ALA A 51 -2.61 4.15 9.36
CA ALA A 51 -2.60 2.90 10.13
C ALA A 51 -3.51 1.79 9.54
N ASN A 52 -4.63 2.15 8.91
CA ASN A 52 -5.59 1.20 8.34
C ASN A 52 -5.20 0.80 6.90
N THR A 53 -3.96 0.33 6.72
CA THR A 53 -3.41 -0.08 5.42
C THR A 53 -3.15 -1.57 5.36
N PHE A 54 -3.49 -2.19 4.23
CA PHE A 54 -3.22 -3.60 3.91
C PHE A 54 -2.58 -3.72 2.53
N VAL A 55 -1.95 -4.86 2.24
CA VAL A 55 -1.53 -5.22 0.87
C VAL A 55 -2.46 -6.30 0.34
N ALA A 56 -3.06 -6.05 -0.81
CA ALA A 56 -3.83 -7.04 -1.55
C ALA A 56 -2.90 -8.12 -2.09
N LYS A 57 -3.39 -9.35 -2.07
CA LYS A 57 -2.80 -10.51 -2.75
C LYS A 57 -3.72 -10.97 -3.88
N ASP A 58 -3.22 -11.82 -4.75
CA ASP A 58 -4.05 -12.41 -5.79
C ASP A 58 -5.27 -13.11 -5.16
N LEU A 59 -6.44 -12.88 -5.74
CA LEU A 59 -7.74 -13.37 -5.26
C LEU A 59 -8.12 -12.83 -3.85
N TYR A 60 -7.56 -11.69 -3.45
CA TYR A 60 -7.98 -11.02 -2.22
C TYR A 60 -9.41 -10.47 -2.34
N GLU A 61 -10.23 -10.77 -1.34
CA GLU A 61 -11.60 -10.25 -1.20
C GLU A 61 -11.69 -9.37 0.04
N GLU A 62 -12.28 -8.19 -0.12
CA GLU A 62 -12.56 -7.28 0.99
C GLU A 62 -14.05 -6.94 1.01
N LYS A 63 -14.67 -7.06 2.18
CA LYS A 63 -16.04 -6.56 2.39
C LYS A 63 -16.00 -5.06 2.66
N ILE A 64 -16.70 -4.31 1.82
CA ILE A 64 -17.03 -2.91 2.08
C ILE A 64 -18.28 -2.92 2.95
N GLY A 65 -18.16 -2.39 4.17
CA GLY A 65 -19.28 -2.24 5.10
C GLY A 65 -20.15 -1.04 4.77
#